data_AF-A0A1Y1SIX6-F1
#
_entry.id   AF-A0A1Y1SIX6-F1
#
_cell.length_a   1.000
_cell.length_b   1.000
_cell.length_c   1.000
_cell.angle_alpha   90.00
_cell.angle_beta   90.00
_cell.angle_gamma   90.00
#
_symmetry.space_group_name_H-M   'P 1'
#
loop_
_entity.id
_entity.type
_entity.pdbx_description
1 polymer ?
#
loop_
_entity_poly.entity_id
_entity_poly.type
_entity_poly.pdbx_seq_one_letter_code
_entity_poly.pdbx_strand_id
1 'polypeptide(L)'
;MRRQPYNAGMKQFSAWVALLALSLAVTTANASPSAIEQRIAQGDFANALLLCEQQLADDPHNASVLFLKGVTLAKLQRPDGAAAIFEALTARYPGSPEPANNLAVVLTQMQRQDDALRVLRELVQRHPGYAPAHDNLARLHAGMGQTPVTTSAITPRLPSQGPAAAMSTIEAWRSDWQAGRVQAYLAHYADDFRPDQNTTHAQWMAQRRARVRPDASRRIQLSDFSTQTLSDNSVRVSMTQRYQSARYSDTVRKQLTLRQTAGGWKITQERSQ
;
A
#
# COMPACT_ATOMS: atom_id res chain seq x y z
N MET A 1 -14.26 49.58 -63.75
CA MET A 1 -13.55 48.29 -63.64
C MET A 1 -13.36 47.95 -62.16
N ARG A 2 -13.91 46.79 -61.74
CA ARG A 2 -13.77 46.00 -60.48
C ARG A 2 -13.65 46.72 -59.12
N ARG A 3 -14.45 46.46 -58.07
CA ARG A 3 -15.73 45.76 -57.79
C ARG A 3 -16.04 46.14 -56.31
N GLN A 4 -17.25 46.62 -56.00
CA GLN A 4 -17.87 46.54 -54.65
C GLN A 4 -18.12 45.04 -54.28
N PRO A 5 -18.52 44.60 -53.05
CA PRO A 5 -19.43 45.21 -52.05
C PRO A 5 -19.00 44.93 -50.57
N TYR A 6 -19.72 45.11 -49.44
CA TYR A 6 -21.11 44.81 -49.07
C TYR A 6 -21.41 45.34 -47.65
N ASN A 7 -22.65 45.78 -47.44
CA ASN A 7 -23.26 46.21 -46.16
C ASN A 7 -23.78 45.01 -45.36
N ALA A 8 -23.55 44.97 -44.04
CA ALA A 8 -24.39 44.28 -43.05
C ALA A 8 -23.92 44.75 -41.65
N GLY A 9 -24.73 45.12 -40.67
CA GLY A 9 -26.11 44.77 -40.34
C GLY A 9 -26.15 44.72 -38.81
N MET A 10 -27.12 45.43 -38.21
CA MET A 10 -27.29 45.59 -36.77
C MET A 10 -27.17 44.27 -35.98
N LYS A 11 -26.40 44.31 -34.87
CA LYS A 11 -26.24 43.18 -33.96
C LYS A 11 -27.48 43.03 -33.07
N GLN A 12 -28.01 41.81 -33.06
CA GLN A 12 -29.22 41.37 -32.39
C GLN A 12 -29.06 41.26 -30.87
N PHE A 13 -30.16 41.53 -30.16
CA PHE A 13 -30.47 41.05 -28.81
C PHE A 13 -30.76 39.54 -28.83
N SER A 14 -30.18 38.75 -27.93
CA SER A 14 -30.81 37.52 -27.43
C SER A 14 -30.19 37.06 -26.12
N ALA A 15 -31.08 36.74 -25.19
CA ALA A 15 -30.85 36.47 -23.79
C ALA A 15 -30.23 35.09 -23.48
N TRP A 16 -29.51 35.08 -22.37
CA TRP A 16 -29.20 34.01 -21.43
C TRP A 16 -30.12 32.78 -21.44
N VAL A 17 -29.57 31.61 -21.79
CA VAL A 17 -29.70 30.35 -21.02
C VAL A 17 -28.44 29.52 -21.27
N ALA A 18 -27.49 29.56 -20.34
CA ALA A 18 -26.43 28.56 -20.26
C ALA A 18 -26.69 27.74 -19.01
N LEU A 19 -27.14 26.50 -19.21
CA LEU A 19 -27.31 25.48 -18.18
C LEU A 19 -25.99 25.32 -17.42
N LEU A 20 -26.02 25.68 -16.13
CA LEU A 20 -25.01 25.29 -15.15
C LEU A 20 -25.10 23.77 -14.96
N ALA A 21 -24.34 23.03 -15.77
CA ALA A 21 -23.96 21.67 -15.40
C ALA A 21 -22.92 21.81 -14.28
N LEU A 22 -23.42 21.86 -13.04
CA LEU A 22 -22.59 21.73 -11.85
C LEU A 22 -22.08 20.28 -11.83
N SER A 23 -21.01 19.98 -12.56
CA SER A 23 -20.24 18.77 -12.33
C SER A 23 -19.62 18.93 -10.95
N LEU A 24 -20.26 18.38 -9.93
CA LEU A 24 -19.58 17.96 -8.73
C LEU A 24 -18.55 16.92 -9.18
N ALA A 25 -17.36 17.39 -9.53
CA ALA A 25 -16.19 16.56 -9.43
C ALA A 25 -16.09 16.24 -7.94
N VAL A 26 -16.70 15.12 -7.53
CA VAL A 26 -16.26 14.42 -6.35
C VAL A 26 -14.80 14.18 -6.63
N THR A 27 -13.94 15.00 -6.04
CA THR A 27 -12.55 14.63 -5.87
C THR A 27 -12.64 13.35 -5.08
N THR A 28 -12.53 12.21 -5.78
CA THR A 28 -12.02 10.99 -5.18
C THR A 28 -10.63 11.39 -4.73
N ALA A 29 -10.53 11.96 -3.53
CA ALA A 29 -9.30 11.94 -2.79
C ALA A 29 -8.90 10.47 -2.88
N ASN A 30 -7.82 10.17 -3.62
CA ASN A 30 -7.27 8.83 -3.69
C ASN A 30 -7.08 8.44 -2.23
N ALA A 31 -8.05 7.73 -1.67
CA ALA A 31 -7.97 7.26 -0.32
C ALA A 31 -6.82 6.29 -0.42
N SER A 32 -5.67 6.67 0.12
CA SER A 32 -4.59 5.72 0.25
C SER A 32 -5.07 4.68 1.25
N PRO A 33 -4.61 3.44 1.14
CA PRO A 33 -4.94 2.44 2.14
C PRO A 33 -4.62 2.84 3.59
N SER A 34 -3.70 3.80 3.80
CA SER A 34 -3.44 4.39 5.12
C SER A 34 -4.66 5.09 5.73
N ALA A 35 -5.58 5.63 4.93
CA ALA A 35 -6.85 6.17 5.41
C ALA A 35 -7.77 5.07 5.97
N ILE A 36 -7.79 3.89 5.34
CA ILE A 36 -8.54 2.73 5.85
C ILE A 36 -7.94 2.28 7.19
N GLU A 37 -6.62 2.12 7.24
CA GLU A 37 -5.90 1.73 8.47
C GLU A 37 -6.17 2.71 9.61
N GLN A 38 -6.19 4.02 9.34
CA GLN A 38 -6.52 5.04 10.32
C GLN A 38 -7.95 4.88 10.87
N ARG A 39 -8.95 4.62 10.01
CA ARG A 39 -10.33 4.39 10.45
C ARG A 39 -10.46 3.11 11.28
N ILE A 40 -9.78 2.04 10.89
CA ILE A 40 -9.72 0.80 11.68
C ILE A 40 -9.10 1.07 13.06
N ALA A 41 -8.00 1.84 13.13
CA ALA A 41 -7.36 2.19 14.39
C ALA A 41 -8.24 3.06 15.30
N GLN A 42 -9.12 3.88 14.71
CA GLN A 42 -10.12 4.69 15.43
C GLN A 42 -11.37 3.88 15.84
N GLY A 43 -11.48 2.62 15.44
CA GLY A 43 -12.68 1.80 15.64
C GLY A 43 -13.84 2.18 14.72
N ASP A 44 -13.61 3.08 13.77
CA ASP A 44 -14.60 3.57 12.81
C ASP A 44 -14.73 2.59 11.63
N PHE A 45 -15.18 1.37 11.94
CA PHE A 45 -15.22 0.27 10.97
C PHE A 45 -16.23 0.49 9.84
N ALA A 46 -17.29 1.28 10.08
CA ALA A 46 -18.27 1.62 9.05
C ALA A 46 -17.64 2.48 7.94
N ASN A 47 -16.92 3.55 8.31
CA ASN A 47 -16.21 4.36 7.31
C ASN A 47 -15.01 3.61 6.72
N ALA A 48 -14.33 2.76 7.48
CA ALA A 48 -13.28 1.89 6.94
C ALA A 48 -13.82 0.99 5.82
N LEU A 49 -15.01 0.40 5.99
CA LEU A 49 -15.63 -0.46 4.97
C LEU A 49 -15.98 0.33 3.70
N LEU A 50 -16.56 1.52 3.86
CA LEU A 50 -16.87 2.40 2.73
C LEU A 50 -15.61 2.76 1.93
N LEU A 51 -14.52 3.11 2.61
CA LEU A 51 -13.24 3.40 1.96
C LEU A 51 -12.65 2.18 1.25
N CYS A 52 -12.79 0.98 1.82
CA CYS A 52 -12.41 -0.27 1.14
C CYS A 52 -13.20 -0.44 -0.16
N GLU A 53 -14.52 -0.24 -0.13
CA GLU A 53 -15.38 -0.41 -1.30
C GLU A 53 -15.06 0.59 -2.41
N GLN A 54 -14.79 1.84 -2.04
CA GLN A 54 -14.35 2.87 -2.98
C GLN A 54 -13.03 2.50 -3.67
N GLN A 55 -12.01 2.09 -2.90
CA GLN A 55 -10.70 1.72 -3.48
C GLN A 55 -10.76 0.44 -4.33
N LEU A 56 -11.61 -0.52 -3.94
CA LEU A 56 -11.79 -1.76 -4.70
C LEU A 56 -12.64 -1.57 -5.96
N ALA A 57 -13.39 -0.48 -6.09
CA ALA A 57 -14.06 -0.14 -7.34
C ALA A 57 -13.03 0.20 -8.44
N ASP A 58 -11.92 0.85 -8.05
CA ASP A 58 -10.83 1.22 -8.96
C ASP A 58 -9.84 0.07 -9.20
N ASP A 59 -9.47 -0.67 -8.14
CA ASP A 59 -8.61 -1.86 -8.22
C ASP A 59 -9.21 -3.04 -7.44
N PRO A 60 -10.07 -3.86 -8.09
CA PRO A 60 -10.75 -4.98 -7.45
C PRO A 60 -9.82 -6.07 -6.89
N HIS A 61 -8.55 -6.08 -7.30
CA HIS A 61 -7.59 -7.11 -6.96
C HIS A 61 -6.51 -6.63 -6.00
N ASN A 62 -6.65 -5.42 -5.45
CA ASN A 62 -5.73 -4.88 -4.46
C ASN A 62 -5.75 -5.76 -3.20
N ALA A 63 -4.77 -6.65 -3.07
CA ALA A 63 -4.68 -7.63 -1.99
C ALA A 63 -4.67 -6.99 -0.61
N SER A 64 -4.08 -5.80 -0.50
CA SER A 64 -3.96 -5.14 0.77
C SER A 64 -5.26 -4.46 1.20
N VAL A 65 -5.99 -3.84 0.26
CA VAL A 65 -7.34 -3.32 0.54
C VAL A 65 -8.32 -4.46 0.80
N LEU A 66 -8.23 -5.58 0.05
CA LEU A 66 -8.98 -6.79 0.34
C LEU A 66 -8.69 -7.30 1.76
N PHE A 67 -7.43 -7.37 2.16
CA PHE A 67 -7.05 -7.78 3.51
C PHE A 67 -7.67 -6.87 4.58
N LEU A 68 -7.57 -5.55 4.40
CA LEU A 68 -8.18 -4.57 5.32
C LEU A 68 -9.70 -4.68 5.33
N LYS A 69 -10.36 -4.95 4.20
CA LYS A 69 -11.80 -5.24 4.14
C LYS A 69 -12.15 -6.49 4.94
N GLY A 70 -11.37 -7.56 4.83
CA GLY A 70 -11.55 -8.78 5.64
C GLY A 70 -11.46 -8.50 7.15
N VAL A 71 -10.46 -7.72 7.57
CA VAL A 71 -10.31 -7.29 8.97
C VAL A 71 -11.51 -6.46 9.43
N THR A 72 -11.92 -5.46 8.63
CA THR A 72 -13.05 -4.59 8.92
C THR A 72 -14.36 -5.37 9.05
N LEU A 73 -14.62 -6.32 8.13
CA LEU A 73 -15.82 -7.16 8.17
C LEU A 73 -15.87 -8.02 9.43
N ALA A 74 -14.75 -8.61 9.84
CA ALA A 74 -14.70 -9.39 11.07
C ALA A 74 -14.93 -8.52 12.33
N LYS A 75 -14.39 -7.30 12.36
CA LYS A 75 -14.67 -6.33 13.44
C LYS A 75 -16.14 -5.88 13.46
N LEU A 76 -16.79 -5.80 12.30
CA LEU A 76 -18.22 -5.54 12.15
C LEU A 76 -19.12 -6.77 12.43
N GLN A 77 -18.56 -7.88 12.92
CA GLN A 77 -19.30 -9.13 13.15
C GLN A 77 -20.00 -9.66 11.89
N ARG A 78 -19.35 -9.52 10.73
CA ARG A 78 -19.74 -10.12 9.45
C ARG A 78 -18.72 -11.20 9.04
N PRO A 79 -18.68 -12.33 9.78
CA PRO A 79 -17.59 -13.30 9.66
C PRO A 79 -17.59 -14.05 8.32
N ASP A 80 -18.74 -14.32 7.71
CA ASP A 80 -18.81 -15.04 6.42
C ASP A 80 -18.06 -14.29 5.30
N GLY A 81 -18.30 -12.98 5.19
CA GLY A 81 -17.61 -12.14 4.20
C GLY A 81 -16.12 -11.99 4.50
N ALA A 82 -15.73 -11.94 5.78
CA ALA A 82 -14.33 -11.91 6.16
C ALA A 82 -13.62 -13.24 5.82
N ALA A 83 -14.24 -14.37 6.11
CA ALA A 83 -13.71 -15.70 5.82
C ALA A 83 -13.48 -15.88 4.32
N ALA A 84 -14.47 -15.54 3.48
CA ALA A 84 -14.35 -15.63 2.02
C ALA A 84 -13.16 -14.80 1.48
N ILE A 85 -12.97 -13.60 1.99
CA ILE A 85 -11.83 -12.74 1.61
C ILE A 85 -10.51 -13.37 2.03
N PHE A 86 -10.39 -13.82 3.29
CA PHE A 86 -9.14 -14.39 3.78
C PHE A 86 -8.81 -15.74 3.11
N GLU A 87 -9.80 -16.58 2.82
CA GLU A 87 -9.62 -17.81 2.02
C GLU A 87 -9.02 -17.50 0.65
N ALA A 88 -9.59 -16.52 -0.07
CA ALA A 88 -9.08 -16.10 -1.36
C ALA A 88 -7.64 -15.54 -1.28
N LEU A 89 -7.34 -14.76 -0.25
CA LEU A 89 -5.99 -14.22 -0.03
C LEU A 89 -4.98 -15.29 0.35
N THR A 90 -5.36 -16.26 1.19
CA THR A 90 -4.50 -17.41 1.54
C THR A 90 -4.17 -18.24 0.31
N ALA A 91 -5.15 -18.50 -0.56
CA ALA A 91 -4.94 -19.24 -1.79
C ALA A 91 -4.00 -18.51 -2.77
N ARG A 92 -4.15 -17.18 -2.89
CA ARG A 92 -3.36 -16.37 -3.82
C ARG A 92 -1.96 -16.04 -3.31
N TYR A 93 -1.78 -15.95 -1.99
CA TYR A 93 -0.52 -15.55 -1.33
C TYR A 93 -0.09 -16.59 -0.29
N PRO A 94 0.24 -17.83 -0.68
CA PRO A 94 0.61 -18.89 0.27
C PRO A 94 1.89 -18.58 1.06
N GLY A 95 2.74 -17.66 0.58
CA GLY A 95 3.93 -17.18 1.27
C GLY A 95 3.67 -16.17 2.39
N SER A 96 2.43 -15.68 2.53
CA SER A 96 2.06 -14.75 3.59
C SER A 96 1.25 -15.47 4.67
N PRO A 97 1.72 -15.47 5.93
CA PRO A 97 1.04 -16.15 7.03
C PRO A 97 -0.21 -15.42 7.56
N GLU A 98 -0.31 -14.10 7.38
CA GLU A 98 -1.30 -13.24 8.03
C GLU A 98 -2.76 -13.53 7.58
N PRO A 99 -3.09 -13.71 6.28
CA PRO A 99 -4.44 -14.06 5.87
C PRO A 99 -4.91 -15.40 6.43
N ALA A 100 -4.02 -16.41 6.45
CA ALA A 100 -4.34 -17.73 7.01
C ALA A 100 -4.57 -17.67 8.53
N ASN A 101 -3.77 -16.86 9.24
CA ASN A 101 -3.94 -16.63 10.66
C ASN A 101 -5.29 -15.95 10.97
N ASN A 102 -5.63 -14.90 10.23
CA ASN A 102 -6.90 -14.20 10.40
C ASN A 102 -8.10 -15.07 9.98
N LEU A 103 -7.95 -15.91 8.94
CA LEU A 103 -8.95 -16.90 8.57
C LEU A 103 -9.25 -17.85 9.73
N ALA A 104 -8.23 -18.41 10.38
CA ALA A 104 -8.43 -19.31 11.52
C ALA A 104 -9.15 -18.62 12.69
N VAL A 105 -8.84 -17.35 12.96
CA VAL A 105 -9.53 -16.56 13.98
C VAL A 105 -11.01 -16.37 13.61
N VAL A 106 -11.32 -16.02 12.36
CA VAL A 106 -12.70 -15.84 11.88
C VAL A 106 -13.47 -17.16 11.90
N LEU A 107 -12.85 -18.27 11.46
CA LEU A 107 -13.46 -19.61 11.53
C LEU A 107 -13.79 -20.01 12.98
N THR A 108 -12.93 -19.65 13.93
CA THR A 108 -13.20 -19.87 15.34
C THR A 108 -14.41 -19.06 15.83
N GLN A 109 -14.56 -17.80 15.38
CA GLN A 109 -15.75 -16.98 15.69
C GLN A 109 -17.03 -17.60 15.13
N MET A 110 -16.94 -18.26 13.98
CA MET A 110 -18.03 -18.99 13.34
C MET A 110 -18.30 -20.37 13.98
N GLN A 111 -17.64 -20.73 15.08
CA GLN A 111 -17.71 -22.07 15.71
C GLN A 111 -17.21 -23.21 14.79
N ARG A 112 -16.50 -22.90 13.70
CA ARG A 112 -15.88 -23.88 12.79
C ARG A 112 -14.48 -24.25 13.26
N GLN A 113 -14.39 -24.84 14.45
CA GLN A 113 -13.11 -25.10 15.13
C GLN A 113 -12.21 -26.09 14.37
N ASP A 114 -12.78 -27.14 13.78
CA ASP A 114 -12.00 -28.13 13.02
C ASP A 114 -11.30 -27.51 11.80
N ASP A 115 -12.00 -26.61 11.10
CA ASP A 115 -11.43 -25.86 9.98
C ASP A 115 -10.31 -24.91 10.45
N ALA A 116 -10.52 -24.20 11.55
CA ALA A 116 -9.51 -23.33 12.14
C ALA A 116 -8.25 -24.10 12.54
N LEU A 117 -8.40 -25.28 13.18
CA LEU A 117 -7.29 -26.17 13.53
C LEU A 117 -6.51 -26.62 12.30
N ARG A 118 -7.21 -27.00 11.22
CA ARG A 118 -6.57 -27.41 9.97
C ARG A 118 -5.75 -26.26 9.38
N VAL A 119 -6.34 -25.06 9.27
CA VAL A 119 -5.64 -23.87 8.75
C VAL A 119 -4.41 -23.52 9.58
N LEU A 120 -4.50 -23.56 10.91
CA LEU A 120 -3.38 -23.24 11.81
C LEU A 120 -2.26 -24.29 11.74
N ARG A 121 -2.59 -25.58 11.64
CA ARG A 121 -1.58 -26.65 11.48
C ARG A 121 -0.82 -26.50 10.18
N GLU A 122 -1.52 -26.28 9.07
CA GLU A 122 -0.90 -26.01 7.77
C GLU A 122 -0.04 -24.74 7.80
N LEU A 123 -0.50 -23.70 8.51
CA LEU A 123 0.23 -22.45 8.67
C LEU A 123 1.54 -22.64 9.44
N VAL A 124 1.50 -23.33 10.59
CA VAL A 124 2.70 -23.62 11.39
C VAL A 124 3.70 -24.48 10.63
N GLN A 125 3.24 -25.46 9.84
CA GLN A 125 4.12 -26.28 9.02
C GLN A 125 4.87 -25.47 7.96
N ARG A 126 4.19 -24.52 7.30
CA ARG A 126 4.79 -23.68 6.27
C ARG A 126 5.61 -22.52 6.84
N HIS A 127 5.22 -22.03 8.01
CA HIS A 127 5.79 -20.84 8.65
C HIS A 127 6.14 -21.13 10.12
N PRO A 128 7.14 -21.99 10.38
CA PRO A 128 7.43 -22.48 11.74
C PRO A 128 7.83 -21.37 12.72
N GLY A 129 8.33 -20.23 12.24
CA GLY A 129 8.68 -19.06 13.05
C GLY A 129 7.56 -18.03 13.27
N TYR A 130 6.37 -18.24 12.71
CA TYR A 130 5.26 -17.28 12.84
C TYR A 130 4.53 -17.45 14.18
N ALA A 131 5.02 -16.76 15.21
CA ALA A 131 4.54 -16.86 16.60
C ALA A 131 3.00 -16.76 16.76
N PRO A 132 2.28 -15.84 16.07
CA PRO A 132 0.83 -15.73 16.26
C PRO A 132 0.05 -17.02 15.93
N ALA A 133 0.54 -17.85 14.99
CA ALA A 133 -0.12 -19.12 14.67
C ALA A 133 0.05 -20.15 15.78
N HIS A 134 1.22 -20.22 16.42
CA HIS A 134 1.44 -21.08 17.59
C HIS A 134 0.56 -20.65 18.76
N ASP A 135 0.47 -19.35 19.03
CA ASP A 135 -0.39 -18.81 20.08
C ASP A 135 -1.87 -19.12 19.81
N ASN A 136 -2.32 -18.93 18.57
CA ASN A 136 -3.70 -19.23 18.16
C ASN A 136 -3.99 -20.74 18.27
N LEU A 137 -3.06 -21.60 17.86
CA LEU A 137 -3.20 -23.05 17.95
C LEU A 137 -3.24 -23.51 19.41
N ALA A 138 -2.36 -22.96 20.26
CA ALA A 138 -2.35 -23.25 21.70
C ALA A 138 -3.65 -22.81 22.37
N ARG A 139 -4.17 -21.61 22.06
CA ARG A 139 -5.46 -21.15 22.59
C ARG A 139 -6.63 -22.00 22.09
N LEU A 140 -6.62 -22.42 20.83
CA LEU A 140 -7.69 -23.26 20.28
C LEU A 140 -7.67 -24.66 20.92
N HIS A 141 -6.49 -25.22 21.20
CA HIS A 141 -6.35 -26.47 21.95
C HIS A 141 -6.72 -26.35 23.43
N ALA A 142 -6.29 -25.28 24.10
CA ALA A 142 -6.66 -25.00 25.49
C ALA A 142 -8.15 -24.66 25.66
N GLY A 143 -8.76 -24.11 24.60
CA GLY A 143 -10.14 -23.64 24.50
C GLY A 143 -11.16 -24.70 24.10
N MET A 144 -10.88 -26.00 24.21
CA MET A 144 -11.89 -27.08 24.25
C MET A 144 -12.78 -27.01 25.53
N GLY A 145 -13.16 -25.78 25.90
CA GLY A 145 -13.84 -25.34 27.11
C GLY A 145 -13.91 -23.79 27.17
N GLN A 146 -14.74 -23.18 26.32
CA GLN A 146 -15.44 -21.90 26.57
C GLN A 146 -14.68 -20.53 26.58
N THR A 147 -13.47 -20.38 26.05
CA THR A 147 -12.93 -19.00 25.87
C THR A 147 -13.13 -18.50 24.43
N PRO A 148 -13.97 -17.48 24.17
CA PRO A 148 -14.13 -16.93 22.84
C PRO A 148 -12.81 -16.33 22.37
N VAL A 149 -12.32 -16.74 21.20
CA VAL A 149 -11.22 -16.05 20.53
C VAL A 149 -11.73 -14.66 20.15
N THR A 150 -11.46 -13.68 21.01
CA THR A 150 -11.91 -12.31 20.84
C THR A 150 -11.33 -11.77 19.53
N THR A 151 -12.09 -10.91 18.84
CA THR A 151 -11.64 -10.10 17.69
C THR A 151 -10.33 -9.35 17.93
N SER A 152 -9.84 -9.27 19.17
CA SER A 152 -8.50 -8.80 19.55
C SER A 152 -7.35 -9.53 18.81
N ALA A 153 -7.53 -10.80 18.41
CA ALA A 153 -6.52 -11.56 17.68
C ALA A 153 -6.45 -11.25 16.17
N ILE A 154 -7.44 -10.51 15.63
CA ILE A 154 -7.43 -10.07 14.24
C ILE A 154 -6.47 -8.90 14.12
N THR A 155 -5.31 -9.17 13.54
CA THR A 155 -4.26 -8.16 13.37
C THR A 155 -4.49 -7.42 12.05
N PRO A 156 -4.60 -6.08 12.03
CA PRO A 156 -4.65 -5.27 10.81
C PRO A 156 -3.27 -5.15 10.15
N ARG A 157 -2.47 -6.23 10.16
CA ARG A 157 -1.13 -6.25 9.59
C ARG A 157 -1.17 -6.90 8.23
N LEU A 158 -0.84 -6.11 7.21
CA LEU A 158 -0.86 -6.55 5.82
C LEU A 158 -0.03 -7.81 5.60
N PRO A 159 -0.45 -8.67 4.65
CA PRO A 159 0.22 -9.91 4.31
C PRO A 159 1.69 -9.66 3.95
N SER A 160 2.67 -10.20 4.70
CA SER A 160 4.09 -9.98 4.44
C SER A 160 4.47 -10.48 3.04
N GLN A 161 4.84 -9.57 2.13
CA GLN A 161 5.31 -9.94 0.78
C GLN A 161 6.79 -10.38 0.75
N GLY A 162 7.39 -10.54 1.94
CA GLY A 162 8.77 -10.93 2.13
C GLY A 162 9.80 -9.91 1.63
N PRO A 163 11.10 -10.10 1.95
CA PRO A 163 12.17 -9.18 1.56
C PRO A 163 12.40 -9.09 0.04
N ALA A 164 12.02 -10.12 -0.72
CA ALA A 164 12.18 -10.15 -2.17
C ALA A 164 11.33 -9.09 -2.88
N ALA A 165 10.08 -8.86 -2.44
CA ALA A 165 9.22 -7.82 -2.98
C ALA A 165 9.73 -6.41 -2.66
N ALA A 166 10.38 -6.23 -1.50
CA ALA A 166 11.07 -4.98 -1.16
C ALA A 166 12.24 -4.71 -2.12
N MET A 167 13.01 -5.75 -2.48
CA MET A 167 14.11 -5.60 -3.44
C MET A 167 13.60 -5.21 -4.84
N SER A 168 12.49 -5.80 -5.31
CA SER A 168 11.85 -5.40 -6.57
C SER A 168 11.42 -3.92 -6.56
N THR A 169 10.99 -3.42 -5.40
CA THR A 169 10.62 -2.00 -5.24
C THR A 169 11.84 -1.10 -5.34
N ILE A 170 12.98 -1.48 -4.76
CA ILE A 170 14.24 -0.72 -4.87
C ILE A 170 14.72 -0.66 -6.32
N GLU A 171 14.62 -1.75 -7.07
CA GLU A 171 14.99 -1.76 -8.48
C GLU A 171 14.08 -0.88 -9.33
N ALA A 172 12.76 -0.90 -9.08
CA ALA A 172 11.82 0.01 -9.72
C ALA A 172 12.10 1.49 -9.38
N TRP A 173 12.36 1.79 -8.10
CA TRP A 173 12.77 3.11 -7.63
C TRP A 173 14.02 3.64 -8.36
N ARG A 174 15.07 2.81 -8.45
CA ARG A 174 16.31 3.13 -9.20
C ARG A 174 16.02 3.37 -10.68
N SER A 175 15.19 2.53 -11.29
CA SER A 175 14.81 2.63 -12.71
C SER A 175 14.06 3.94 -13.01
N ASP A 176 13.07 4.28 -12.19
CA ASP A 176 12.29 5.51 -12.33
C ASP A 176 13.15 6.76 -12.10
N TRP A 177 14.08 6.70 -11.13
CA TRP A 177 15.06 7.76 -10.91
C TRP A 177 16.00 7.92 -12.11
N GLN A 178 16.56 6.83 -12.62
CA GLN A 178 17.45 6.85 -13.77
C GLN A 178 16.77 7.46 -15.01
N ALA A 179 15.52 7.07 -15.26
CA ALA A 179 14.72 7.59 -16.37
C ALA A 179 14.23 9.03 -16.18
N GLY A 180 14.41 9.62 -14.98
CA GLY A 180 13.86 10.94 -14.65
C GLY A 180 12.33 10.97 -14.59
N ARG A 181 11.67 9.83 -14.38
CA ARG A 181 10.21 9.69 -14.24
C ARG A 181 9.79 10.12 -12.84
N VAL A 182 9.86 11.42 -12.60
CA VAL A 182 9.72 12.05 -11.28
C VAL A 182 8.48 11.62 -10.49
N GLN A 183 7.31 11.50 -11.13
CA GLN A 183 6.09 11.12 -10.41
C GLN A 183 6.15 9.65 -9.97
N ALA A 184 6.62 8.74 -10.82
CA ALA A 184 6.80 7.34 -10.48
C ALA A 184 7.88 7.16 -9.40
N TYR A 185 8.99 7.90 -9.53
CA TYR A 185 10.05 7.96 -8.52
C TYR A 185 9.52 8.34 -7.13
N LEU A 186 8.71 9.41 -7.04
CA LEU A 186 8.13 9.87 -5.77
C LEU A 186 7.11 8.88 -5.21
N ALA A 187 6.40 8.14 -6.05
CA ALA A 187 5.41 7.15 -5.61
C ALA A 187 6.02 5.97 -4.84
N HIS A 188 7.34 5.76 -4.87
CA HIS A 188 8.03 4.74 -4.06
C HIS A 188 8.19 5.14 -2.59
N TYR A 189 7.97 6.40 -2.24
CA TYR A 189 8.09 6.89 -0.87
C TYR A 189 6.73 6.85 -0.17
N ALA A 190 6.75 6.62 1.14
CA ALA A 190 5.54 6.64 1.95
C ALA A 190 5.06 8.08 2.17
N ASP A 191 3.75 8.27 2.34
CA ASP A 191 3.14 9.60 2.55
C ASP A 191 3.66 10.31 3.82
N ASP A 192 4.16 9.53 4.79
CA ASP A 192 4.78 9.98 6.04
C ASP A 192 6.30 10.16 5.94
N PHE A 193 6.91 9.99 4.76
CA PHE A 193 8.35 10.12 4.57
C PHE A 193 8.84 11.53 4.91
N ARG A 194 9.93 11.61 5.68
CA ARG A 194 10.66 12.85 5.94
C ARG A 194 12.16 12.59 5.84
N PRO A 195 12.92 13.43 5.09
CA PRO A 195 14.35 13.26 4.96
C PRO A 195 15.11 13.65 6.24
N ASP A 196 14.56 14.59 7.01
CA ASP A 196 15.11 15.10 8.27
C ASP A 196 13.99 15.71 9.13
N GLN A 197 14.30 16.23 10.32
CA GLN A 197 13.31 16.78 11.26
C GLN A 197 12.70 18.11 10.80
N ASN A 198 13.36 18.84 9.91
CA ASN A 198 13.02 20.22 9.54
C ASN A 198 12.34 20.32 8.16
N THR A 199 12.47 19.28 7.33
CA THR A 199 11.90 19.25 5.98
C THR A 199 10.61 18.45 5.95
N THR A 200 9.49 19.09 5.61
CA THR A 200 8.20 18.40 5.43
C THR A 200 8.19 17.55 4.15
N HIS A 201 7.32 16.55 4.11
CA HIS A 201 7.15 15.68 2.93
C HIS A 201 6.87 16.49 1.65
N ALA A 202 5.97 17.47 1.71
CA ALA A 202 5.61 18.32 0.58
C ALA A 202 6.79 19.18 0.08
N GLN A 203 7.58 19.77 0.99
CA GLN A 203 8.78 20.53 0.64
C GLN A 203 9.81 19.64 -0.04
N TRP A 204 10.07 18.45 0.53
CA TRP A 204 10.99 17.48 -0.06
C TRP A 204 10.54 17.04 -1.46
N MET A 205 9.25 16.74 -1.65
CA MET A 205 8.70 16.39 -2.96
C MET A 205 8.91 17.52 -3.97
N ALA A 206 8.65 18.78 -3.60
CA ALA A 206 8.87 19.93 -4.48
C ALA A 206 10.35 20.06 -4.88
N GLN A 207 11.28 19.90 -3.94
CA GLN A 207 12.72 19.90 -4.21
C GLN A 207 13.13 18.78 -5.16
N ARG A 208 12.60 17.56 -4.95
CA ARG A 208 12.89 16.41 -5.81
C ARG A 208 12.29 16.57 -7.20
N ARG A 209 11.10 17.18 -7.33
CA ARG A 209 10.52 17.51 -8.63
C ARG A 209 11.38 18.45 -9.47
N ALA A 210 12.05 19.39 -8.81
CA ALA A 210 12.97 20.28 -9.49
C ALA A 210 14.26 19.58 -9.97
N ARG A 211 14.74 18.56 -9.25
CA ARG A 211 16.06 17.92 -9.47
C ARG A 211 16.02 16.65 -10.32
N VAL A 212 14.98 15.83 -10.17
CA VAL A 212 14.80 14.58 -10.93
C VAL A 212 14.12 14.91 -12.25
N ARG A 213 14.92 15.28 -13.24
CA ARG A 213 14.47 15.57 -14.61
C ARG A 213 14.95 14.49 -15.58
N PRO A 214 14.35 14.33 -16.77
CA PRO A 214 14.91 13.47 -17.80
C PRO A 214 16.36 13.83 -18.12
N ASP A 215 17.26 12.85 -18.10
CA ASP A 215 18.68 13.00 -18.43
C ASP A 215 19.19 11.67 -18.99
N ALA A 216 19.49 11.63 -20.29
CA ALA A 216 19.94 10.42 -20.98
C ALA A 216 21.34 9.96 -20.54
N SER A 217 22.15 10.85 -19.97
CA SER A 217 23.49 10.54 -19.46
C SER A 217 23.46 9.92 -18.07
N ARG A 218 22.32 10.00 -17.37
CA ARG A 218 22.18 9.47 -16.01
C ARG A 218 22.31 7.94 -16.02
N ARG A 219 23.22 7.43 -15.20
CA ARG A 219 23.40 6.02 -14.90
C ARG A 219 23.43 5.85 -13.39
N ILE A 220 22.58 4.95 -12.90
CA ILE A 220 22.46 4.64 -11.47
C ILE A 220 22.59 3.14 -11.35
N GLN A 221 23.68 2.71 -10.72
CA GLN A 221 23.96 1.31 -10.43
C GLN A 221 23.89 1.08 -8.93
N LEU A 222 23.29 -0.02 -8.52
CA LEU A 222 23.22 -0.46 -7.14
C LEU A 222 23.95 -1.80 -7.00
N SER A 223 24.79 -1.92 -5.98
CA SER A 223 25.57 -3.14 -5.69
C SER A 223 25.68 -3.37 -4.18
N ASP A 224 26.35 -4.46 -3.78
CA ASP A 224 26.72 -4.74 -2.39
C ASP A 224 25.53 -4.73 -1.43
N PHE A 225 24.42 -5.33 -1.88
CA PHE A 225 23.19 -5.39 -1.12
C PHE A 225 23.35 -6.21 0.17
N SER A 226 22.86 -5.65 1.26
CA SER A 226 22.64 -6.35 2.52
C SER A 226 21.23 -6.04 3.00
N THR A 227 20.46 -7.08 3.32
CA THR A 227 19.07 -6.95 3.76
C THR A 227 18.94 -7.44 5.19
N GLN A 228 18.39 -6.58 6.05
CA GLN A 228 18.06 -6.87 7.43
C GLN A 228 16.55 -6.77 7.60
N THR A 229 15.90 -7.89 7.95
CA THR A 229 14.49 -7.87 8.38
C THR A 229 14.42 -7.21 9.75
N LEU A 230 13.69 -6.08 9.85
CA LEU A 230 13.51 -5.35 11.11
C LEU A 230 12.24 -5.84 11.84
N SER A 231 11.21 -6.15 11.07
CA SER A 231 9.96 -6.78 11.50
C SER A 231 9.36 -7.53 10.31
N ASP A 232 8.22 -8.19 10.50
CA ASP A 232 7.47 -8.87 9.44
C ASP A 232 6.98 -7.95 8.31
N ASN A 233 6.80 -6.65 8.56
CA ASN A 233 6.41 -5.67 7.56
C ASN A 233 7.46 -4.59 7.26
N SER A 234 8.69 -4.75 7.76
CA SER A 234 9.74 -3.73 7.64
C SER A 234 11.09 -4.36 7.37
N VAL A 235 11.76 -3.87 6.34
CA VAL A 235 13.12 -4.28 5.99
C VAL A 235 14.02 -3.06 5.89
N ARG A 236 15.29 -3.27 6.23
CA ARG A 236 16.36 -2.33 5.95
C ARG A 236 17.25 -2.92 4.89
N VAL A 237 17.42 -2.21 3.80
CA VAL A 237 18.33 -2.57 2.73
C VAL A 237 19.47 -1.56 2.73
N SER A 238 20.70 -2.07 2.79
CA SER A 238 21.93 -1.32 2.62
C SER A 238 22.55 -1.69 1.28
N MET A 239 23.06 -0.72 0.55
CA MET A 239 23.64 -0.92 -0.79
C MET A 239 24.69 0.14 -1.11
N THR A 240 25.59 -0.15 -2.03
CA THR A 240 26.43 0.85 -2.68
C THR A 240 25.67 1.43 -3.86
N GLN A 241 25.55 2.75 -3.93
CA GLN A 241 24.97 3.46 -5.06
C GLN A 241 26.06 4.19 -5.83
N ARG A 242 26.25 3.82 -7.09
CA ARG A 242 27.08 4.58 -8.03
C ARG A 242 26.20 5.41 -8.93
N TYR A 243 26.35 6.73 -8.85
CA TYR A 243 25.70 7.70 -9.71
C TYR A 243 26.70 8.21 -10.74
N GLN A 244 26.28 8.33 -11.99
CA GLN A 244 27.05 8.95 -13.05
C GLN A 244 26.13 9.78 -13.95
N SER A 245 26.63 10.92 -14.42
CA SER A 245 26.06 11.75 -15.48
C SER A 245 27.20 12.37 -16.29
N ALA A 246 26.88 13.13 -17.35
CA ALA A 246 27.88 13.71 -18.24
C ALA A 246 28.95 14.60 -17.55
N ARG A 247 28.68 15.13 -16.36
CA ARG A 247 29.56 16.08 -15.67
C ARG A 247 29.86 15.72 -14.21
N TYR A 248 29.32 14.61 -13.72
CA TYR A 248 29.41 14.25 -12.31
C TYR A 248 29.31 12.76 -12.12
N SER A 249 30.12 12.22 -11.21
CA SER A 249 30.00 10.86 -10.73
C SER A 249 30.24 10.82 -9.25
N ASP A 250 29.53 9.93 -8.57
CA ASP A 250 29.65 9.74 -7.14
C ASP A 250 29.37 8.28 -6.77
N THR A 251 29.93 7.82 -5.66
CA THR A 251 29.66 6.51 -5.08
C THR A 251 29.43 6.67 -3.59
N VAL A 252 28.22 6.35 -3.14
CA VAL A 252 27.80 6.52 -1.74
C VAL A 252 27.24 5.23 -1.18
N ARG A 253 27.36 5.04 0.14
CA ARG A 253 26.69 3.93 0.80
C ARG A 253 25.31 4.37 1.24
N LYS A 254 24.29 3.70 0.73
CA LYS A 254 22.89 4.05 0.94
C LYS A 254 22.21 3.03 1.84
N GLN A 255 21.35 3.52 2.72
CA GLN A 255 20.50 2.70 3.57
C GLN A 255 19.06 3.16 3.42
N LEU A 256 18.20 2.24 2.99
CA LEU A 256 16.77 2.45 2.84
C LEU A 256 16.03 1.58 3.86
N THR A 257 15.15 2.18 4.66
CA THR A 257 14.15 1.44 5.41
C THR A 257 12.87 1.43 4.59
N LEU A 258 12.36 0.25 4.28
CA LEU A 258 11.10 0.05 3.58
C LEU A 258 10.08 -0.56 4.54
N ARG A 259 8.86 -0.05 4.47
CA ARG A 259 7.71 -0.59 5.18
C ARG A 259 6.71 -1.08 4.16
N GLN A 260 6.17 -2.27 4.36
CA GLN A 260 5.07 -2.74 3.58
C GLN A 260 3.82 -1.93 3.93
N THR A 261 3.27 -1.30 2.91
CA THR A 261 1.99 -0.60 2.95
C THR A 261 1.03 -1.31 2.02
N ALA A 262 -0.22 -0.89 2.04
CA ALA A 262 -1.20 -1.46 1.17
C ALA A 262 -1.08 -0.99 -0.29
N GLY A 263 -0.29 0.06 -0.55
CA GLY A 263 0.20 0.44 -1.88
C GLY A 263 1.52 -0.23 -2.27
N GLY A 264 1.88 -1.35 -1.63
CA GLY A 264 3.16 -2.05 -1.80
C GLY A 264 4.23 -1.61 -0.79
N TRP A 265 5.46 -2.07 -0.96
CA TRP A 265 6.60 -1.60 -0.17
C TRP A 265 6.86 -0.13 -0.47
N LYS A 266 7.06 0.68 0.58
CA LYS A 266 7.36 2.10 0.47
C LYS A 266 8.59 2.45 1.28
N ILE A 267 9.42 3.35 0.75
CA ILE A 267 10.58 3.90 1.44
C ILE A 267 10.07 4.85 2.52
N THR A 268 10.43 4.56 3.77
CA THR A 268 10.04 5.38 4.94
C THR A 268 11.23 6.14 5.53
N GLN A 269 12.46 5.66 5.28
CA GLN A 269 13.68 6.36 5.65
C GLN A 269 14.75 6.14 4.59
N GLU A 270 15.54 7.19 4.36
CA GLU A 270 16.68 7.18 3.45
C GLU A 270 17.87 7.84 4.14
N ARG A 271 19.01 7.16 4.16
CA ARG A 271 20.28 7.69 4.66
C ARG A 271 21.39 7.41 3.66
N SER A 272 22.31 8.35 3.54
CA SER A 272 23.53 8.21 2.75
C SER A 272 24.74 8.50 3.64
N GLN A 273 25.80 7.72 3.49
CA GLN A 273 27.10 7.88 4.13
C GLN A 273 28.19 7.89 3.07
#